data_AF-A0A6J1PF58-F1
#
_entry.id   AF-A0A6J1PF58-F1
#
_cell.length_a   1.000
_cell.length_b   1.000
_cell.length_c   1.000
_cell.angle_alpha   90.00
_cell.angle_beta   90.00
_cell.angle_gamma   90.00
#
_symmetry.space_group_name_H-M   'P 1'
#
loop_
_entity.id
_entity.type
_entity.pdbx_description
1 polymer ?
#
loop_
_entity_poly.entity_id
_entity_poly.type
_entity_poly.pdbx_seq_one_letter_code
_entity_poly.pdbx_strand_id
1 'polypeptide(L)'
;CFHYFSSSDKLQSHTVECRKVNKCAIRLPSENKWLSFKNHRKERLPFVVYADLECVLQKTQPDTEHASYAYQHHRVCSIAYYVQCSYDETLSTYRFCRDNDCVAWFVEELNGLAHRVKNILSDIVCMVDLTRDEWETFHSATKCHICKEPFAPDDNRVRDYCHLTGRYRGPAHSTCNLNYKDSHFIPVVFHNLSGYDAHFIIKEIAAAFEGKIDVLPITKENSLTGETVSESDYAHAVNVWQRFSVRTLGEYSDLYLKTDVLLLADVCENFGDSCVASYGLDRAYYYTLPGFTWDAMLKHTCINFELLTDVDMVMFIERGIRGGLSQCSGRYAKANNKYMKSYDSSKPSSYLMYFDVNNLYGWAMCKPLSYAEFRWVEDTSNFDVNAIALDSPTGYILEVDLEYPQDKHDAHADLPFCPMRDKLPGKWQDKLLATLNDKERYVIHYHNLQQCMRHGLRITKIHRVLQFTQSEWLRSYIELNTKFRTQAKNEFEKTLYKLMNNAVFGKTMENVQNHVDVKLVTKWEDRYCAEAMIARPNFHSRSVFSENLVAIELRKLEVKFDKPIYVGMCILDLSKVCLYEFHHEYMSPLYRDSCRIMYTDTDSLIYHIMWATTRIRT
;
A
#
# COMPACT_ATOMS: atom_id res chain seq x y z
N CYS A 1 8.71 -25.72 -5.54
CA CYS A 1 8.28 -25.25 -6.87
C CYS A 1 8.49 -26.37 -7.90
N PHE A 2 7.89 -26.28 -9.08
CA PHE A 2 8.06 -27.25 -10.18
C PHE A 2 8.88 -26.65 -11.34
N HIS A 3 10.01 -26.01 -11.03
CA HIS A 3 10.89 -25.43 -12.06
C HIS A 3 11.88 -26.45 -12.62
N TYR A 4 12.11 -26.37 -13.93
CA TYR A 4 13.12 -27.15 -14.64
C TYR A 4 14.48 -26.43 -14.56
N PHE A 5 15.54 -27.18 -14.26
CA PHE A 5 16.91 -26.65 -14.19
C PHE A 5 17.80 -27.41 -15.18
N SER A 6 18.59 -26.68 -15.95
CA SER A 6 19.50 -27.25 -16.94
C SER A 6 20.79 -27.84 -16.34
N SER A 7 21.08 -27.62 -15.06
CA SER A 7 22.25 -28.18 -14.37
C SER A 7 21.99 -28.52 -12.88
N SER A 8 22.77 -29.46 -12.35
CA SER A 8 22.69 -29.90 -10.95
C SER A 8 23.08 -28.78 -9.96
N ASP A 9 24.07 -27.96 -10.30
CA ASP A 9 24.53 -26.86 -9.42
C ASP A 9 23.46 -25.77 -9.25
N LYS A 10 22.73 -25.47 -10.34
CA LYS A 10 21.57 -24.56 -10.31
C LYS A 10 20.45 -25.14 -9.45
N LEU A 11 20.14 -26.42 -9.63
CA LEU A 11 19.14 -27.10 -8.81
C LEU A 11 19.52 -27.10 -7.31
N GLN A 12 20.78 -27.37 -6.98
CA GLN A 12 21.23 -27.43 -5.59
C GLN A 12 21.20 -26.05 -4.92
N SER A 13 21.66 -25.01 -5.63
CA SER A 13 21.55 -23.61 -5.19
C SER A 13 20.09 -23.21 -4.96
N HIS A 14 19.23 -23.51 -5.94
CA HIS A 14 17.80 -23.24 -5.87
C HIS A 14 17.10 -24.01 -4.75
N THR A 15 17.46 -25.27 -4.49
CA THR A 15 16.80 -26.12 -3.48
C THR A 15 16.93 -25.56 -2.07
N VAL A 16 18.11 -25.02 -1.73
CA VAL A 16 18.36 -24.39 -0.43
C VAL A 16 17.49 -23.14 -0.27
N GLU A 17 17.34 -22.36 -1.33
CA GLU A 17 16.59 -21.11 -1.36
C GLU A 17 15.07 -21.35 -1.37
N CYS A 18 14.59 -22.22 -2.26
CA CYS A 18 13.18 -22.56 -2.40
C CYS A 18 12.58 -23.13 -1.11
N ARG A 19 13.32 -23.94 -0.34
CA ARG A 19 12.83 -24.51 0.93
C ARG A 19 12.69 -23.47 2.05
N LYS A 20 13.48 -22.40 2.01
CA LYS A 20 13.45 -21.33 3.02
C LYS A 20 12.43 -20.25 2.71
N VAL A 21 12.22 -19.95 1.43
CA VAL A 21 11.46 -18.76 0.98
C VAL A 21 10.07 -19.12 0.46
N ASN A 22 9.91 -20.19 -0.33
CA ASN A 22 8.66 -20.44 -1.05
C ASN A 22 7.66 -21.25 -0.23
N LYS A 23 6.53 -20.63 0.08
CA LYS A 23 5.36 -21.28 0.70
C LYS A 23 4.33 -21.78 -0.32
N CYS A 24 4.38 -21.32 -1.57
CA CYS A 24 3.48 -21.66 -2.66
C CYS A 24 4.22 -21.79 -4.00
N ALA A 25 3.57 -22.33 -5.05
CA ALA A 25 4.15 -22.36 -6.39
C ALA A 25 4.13 -20.95 -7.00
N ILE A 26 5.25 -20.54 -7.61
CA ILE A 26 5.37 -19.25 -8.29
C ILE A 26 5.12 -19.46 -9.78
N ARG A 27 4.20 -18.67 -10.35
CA ARG A 27 4.00 -18.55 -11.79
C ARG A 27 4.58 -17.24 -12.28
N LEU A 28 5.61 -17.32 -13.11
CA LEU A 28 6.23 -16.15 -13.73
C LEU A 28 5.44 -15.69 -14.96
N PRO A 29 5.56 -14.41 -15.37
CA PRO A 29 4.98 -13.92 -16.61
C PRO A 29 5.59 -14.62 -17.83
N SER A 30 4.77 -15.10 -18.77
CA SER A 30 5.25 -15.83 -19.97
C SER A 30 5.04 -15.05 -21.28
N GLU A 31 3.92 -14.35 -21.46
CA GLU A 31 3.55 -13.71 -22.75
C GLU A 31 3.55 -12.18 -22.71
N ASN A 32 3.31 -11.58 -21.55
CA ASN A 32 3.30 -10.13 -21.36
C ASN A 32 4.11 -9.77 -20.12
N LYS A 33 5.42 -9.60 -20.32
CA LYS A 33 6.37 -9.22 -19.27
C LYS A 33 6.36 -7.73 -18.95
N TRP A 34 5.50 -6.95 -19.59
CA TRP A 34 5.47 -5.49 -19.44
C TRP A 34 4.30 -5.07 -18.54
N LEU A 35 4.63 -4.29 -17.51
CA LEU A 35 3.67 -3.66 -16.61
C LEU A 35 3.68 -2.14 -16.85
N SER A 36 2.59 -1.64 -17.40
CA SER A 36 2.35 -0.22 -17.67
C SER A 36 0.94 0.18 -17.22
N PHE A 37 0.67 1.49 -17.26
CA PHE A 37 -0.66 2.02 -16.98
C PHE A 37 -1.70 1.47 -17.97
N LYS A 38 -2.75 0.81 -17.45
CA LYS A 38 -3.84 0.24 -18.28
C LYS A 38 -5.18 0.93 -18.09
N ASN A 39 -5.39 1.58 -16.95
CA ASN A 39 -6.71 2.06 -16.54
C ASN A 39 -7.01 3.45 -17.11
N HIS A 40 -7.36 3.53 -18.39
CA HIS A 40 -7.62 4.83 -19.04
C HIS A 40 -8.99 5.43 -18.70
N ARG A 41 -9.77 4.82 -17.80
CA ARG A 41 -11.05 5.35 -17.33
C ARG A 41 -10.79 6.55 -16.43
N LYS A 42 -11.20 7.72 -16.91
CA LYS A 42 -10.94 9.01 -16.25
C LYS A 42 -12.21 9.65 -15.69
N GLU A 43 -13.37 9.07 -15.99
CA GLU A 43 -14.65 9.67 -15.64
C GLU A 43 -15.11 9.24 -14.27
N ARG A 44 -15.77 10.18 -13.59
CA ARG A 44 -16.44 9.90 -12.33
C ARG A 44 -17.46 8.79 -12.52
N LEU A 45 -17.50 7.85 -11.58
CA LEU A 45 -18.54 6.82 -11.61
C LEU A 45 -19.93 7.49 -11.56
N PRO A 46 -20.87 7.07 -12.43
CA PRO A 46 -22.19 7.70 -12.48
C PRO A 46 -22.95 7.59 -11.17
N PHE A 47 -22.82 6.47 -10.47
CA PHE A 47 -23.52 6.19 -9.22
C PHE A 47 -22.57 5.64 -8.17
N VAL A 48 -22.65 6.18 -6.95
CA VAL A 48 -21.97 5.67 -5.76
C VAL A 48 -22.98 5.63 -4.61
N VAL A 49 -22.94 4.58 -3.81
CA VAL A 49 -23.80 4.44 -2.62
C VAL A 49 -22.94 4.61 -1.38
N TYR A 50 -23.38 5.46 -0.46
CA TYR A 50 -22.82 5.62 0.87
C TYR A 50 -23.81 5.07 1.87
N ALA A 51 -23.39 4.17 2.74
CA ALA A 51 -24.30 3.49 3.66
C ALA A 51 -23.67 3.31 5.03
N ASP A 52 -24.52 3.17 6.04
CA ASP A 52 -24.09 2.82 7.39
C ASP A 52 -25.24 2.12 8.12
N LEU A 53 -24.92 1.40 9.20
CA LEU A 53 -25.88 0.63 9.99
C LEU A 53 -25.65 0.80 11.49
N GLU A 54 -26.73 0.69 12.26
CA GLU A 54 -26.67 0.72 13.72
C GLU A 54 -27.10 -0.61 14.32
N CYS A 55 -26.45 -1.00 15.40
CA CYS A 55 -26.74 -2.22 16.13
C CYS A 55 -27.17 -1.94 17.57
N VAL A 56 -28.15 -2.70 18.06
CA VAL A 56 -28.45 -2.79 19.49
C VAL A 56 -27.77 -4.01 20.09
N LEU A 57 -27.17 -3.82 21.27
CA LEU A 57 -26.60 -4.89 22.08
C LEU A 57 -27.69 -5.62 22.87
N GLN A 58 -27.92 -6.89 22.55
CA GLN A 58 -28.78 -7.77 23.34
C GLN A 58 -27.91 -8.63 24.26
N LYS A 59 -28.12 -8.56 25.58
CA LYS A 59 -27.42 -9.42 26.54
C LYS A 59 -27.87 -10.87 26.35
N THR A 60 -26.94 -11.78 26.18
CA THR A 60 -27.19 -13.23 26.15
C THR A 60 -27.07 -13.81 27.56
N GLN A 61 -27.94 -14.76 27.92
CA GLN A 61 -27.83 -15.45 29.20
C GLN A 61 -26.58 -16.35 29.18
N PRO A 62 -25.84 -16.47 30.29
CA PRO A 62 -24.66 -17.32 30.35
C PRO A 62 -25.07 -18.78 30.16
N ASP A 63 -24.55 -19.40 29.11
CA ASP A 63 -24.72 -20.81 28.88
C ASP A 63 -23.79 -21.58 29.84
N THR A 64 -24.36 -22.44 30.69
CA THR A 64 -23.61 -23.07 31.80
C THR A 64 -22.82 -24.31 31.37
N GLU A 65 -22.94 -24.72 30.10
CA GLU A 65 -22.33 -25.94 29.57
C GLU A 65 -21.00 -25.72 28.80
N HIS A 66 -20.62 -24.48 28.49
CA HIS A 66 -19.43 -24.17 27.69
C HIS A 66 -18.47 -23.17 28.36
N ALA A 67 -17.16 -23.42 28.25
CA ALA A 67 -16.11 -22.60 28.86
C ALA A 67 -15.96 -21.18 28.26
N SER A 68 -16.64 -20.91 27.15
CA SER A 68 -16.74 -19.62 26.48
C SER A 68 -18.19 -19.37 26.11
N TYR A 69 -18.78 -18.27 26.58
CA TYR A 69 -20.15 -17.88 26.23
C TYR A 69 -20.15 -16.48 25.59
N ALA A 70 -20.97 -16.28 24.56
CA ALA A 70 -21.17 -14.95 23.98
C ALA A 70 -21.87 -14.07 25.03
N TYR A 71 -21.21 -13.01 25.49
CA TYR A 71 -21.75 -12.11 26.52
C TYR A 71 -22.84 -11.18 25.96
N GLN A 72 -22.75 -10.80 24.68
CA GLN A 72 -23.67 -9.89 24.00
C GLN A 72 -23.84 -10.30 22.52
N HIS A 73 -25.07 -10.18 22.02
CA HIS A 73 -25.46 -10.38 20.63
C HIS A 73 -25.85 -9.03 20.01
N HIS A 74 -25.11 -8.58 18.99
CA HIS A 74 -25.45 -7.38 18.23
C HIS A 74 -26.58 -7.71 17.25
N ARG A 75 -27.65 -6.90 17.25
CA ARG A 75 -28.73 -6.98 16.27
C ARG A 75 -28.85 -5.65 15.54
N VAL A 76 -28.73 -5.67 14.22
CA VAL A 76 -28.98 -4.47 13.39
C VAL A 76 -30.40 -3.99 13.66
N CYS A 77 -30.54 -2.70 13.95
CA CYS A 77 -31.83 -2.07 14.23
C CYS A 77 -32.19 -1.00 13.20
N SER A 78 -31.21 -0.42 12.52
CA SER A 78 -31.43 0.51 11.44
C SER A 78 -30.29 0.51 10.43
N ILE A 79 -30.62 0.92 9.22
CA ILE A 79 -29.68 1.11 8.11
C ILE A 79 -30.10 2.34 7.31
N ALA A 80 -29.13 3.12 6.88
CA ALA A 80 -29.35 4.23 5.96
C ALA A 80 -28.40 4.15 4.78
N TYR A 81 -28.82 4.75 3.67
CA TYR A 81 -27.93 4.99 2.56
C TYR A 81 -28.28 6.26 1.80
N TYR A 82 -27.28 6.79 1.12
CA TYR A 82 -27.36 7.89 0.20
C TYR A 82 -26.79 7.44 -1.14
N VAL A 83 -27.60 7.53 -2.20
CA VAL A 83 -27.15 7.35 -3.59
C VAL A 83 -26.72 8.72 -4.10
N GLN A 84 -25.46 8.86 -4.52
CA GLN A 84 -24.98 10.02 -5.26
C GLN A 84 -24.95 9.70 -6.75
N CYS A 85 -25.58 10.57 -7.55
CA CYS A 85 -25.45 10.57 -8.99
C CYS A 85 -24.50 11.70 -9.44
N SER A 86 -23.49 11.39 -10.26
CA SER A 86 -22.45 12.36 -10.60
C SER A 86 -22.86 13.36 -11.69
N TYR A 87 -23.96 13.12 -12.40
CA TYR A 87 -24.34 13.89 -13.59
C TYR A 87 -25.77 14.45 -13.54
N ASP A 88 -26.62 13.96 -12.63
CA ASP A 88 -27.98 14.42 -12.42
C ASP A 88 -28.36 14.31 -10.94
N GLU A 89 -28.36 15.44 -10.25
CA GLU A 89 -28.65 15.54 -8.81
C GLU A 89 -30.08 15.07 -8.46
N THR A 90 -31.02 15.07 -9.42
CA THR A 90 -32.38 14.60 -9.16
C THR A 90 -32.47 13.09 -8.95
N LEU A 91 -31.44 12.35 -9.38
CA LEU A 91 -31.29 10.92 -9.15
C LEU A 91 -30.60 10.60 -7.82
N SER A 92 -30.00 11.61 -7.16
CA SER A 92 -29.42 11.45 -5.84
C SER A 92 -30.51 11.34 -4.77
N THR A 93 -30.38 10.38 -3.85
CA THR A 93 -31.46 10.14 -2.88
C THR A 93 -30.98 9.52 -1.58
N TYR A 94 -31.52 10.02 -0.46
CA TYR A 94 -31.34 9.45 0.88
C TYR A 94 -32.53 8.55 1.23
N ARG A 95 -32.25 7.39 1.81
CA ARG A 95 -33.24 6.45 2.33
C ARG A 95 -32.75 5.86 3.65
N PHE A 96 -33.70 5.47 4.49
CA PHE A 96 -33.43 4.94 5.82
C PHE A 96 -34.56 3.99 6.22
N CYS A 97 -34.19 2.94 6.96
CA CYS A 97 -35.13 2.02 7.58
C CYS A 97 -34.69 1.70 9.01
N ARG A 98 -35.63 1.79 9.96
CA ARG A 98 -35.47 1.30 11.32
C ARG A 98 -36.48 0.20 11.58
N ASP A 99 -36.03 -1.03 11.44
CA ASP A 99 -36.83 -2.24 11.66
C ASP A 99 -35.90 -3.43 11.92
N ASN A 100 -36.45 -4.54 12.40
CA ASN A 100 -35.73 -5.79 12.57
C ASN A 100 -35.30 -6.40 11.23
N ASP A 101 -36.04 -6.11 10.15
CA ASP A 101 -35.77 -6.59 8.79
C ASP A 101 -35.05 -5.54 7.92
N CYS A 102 -34.46 -4.52 8.53
CA CYS A 102 -33.84 -3.40 7.83
C CYS A 102 -32.72 -3.83 6.86
N VAL A 103 -31.98 -4.90 7.16
CA VAL A 103 -30.95 -5.45 6.27
C VAL A 103 -31.55 -6.05 5.00
N ALA A 104 -32.63 -6.83 5.12
CA ALA A 104 -33.32 -7.41 3.96
C ALA A 104 -33.91 -6.31 3.08
N TRP A 105 -34.54 -5.30 3.69
CA TRP A 105 -35.02 -4.10 3.00
C TRP A 105 -33.89 -3.40 2.23
N PHE A 106 -32.72 -3.21 2.84
CA PHE A 106 -31.59 -2.56 2.19
C PHE A 106 -31.08 -3.36 0.97
N VAL A 107 -31.01 -4.68 1.09
CA VAL A 107 -30.61 -5.55 -0.02
C VAL A 107 -31.62 -5.51 -1.17
N GLU A 108 -32.92 -5.45 -0.88
CA GLU A 108 -33.96 -5.23 -1.89
C GLU A 108 -33.82 -3.87 -2.58
N GLU A 109 -33.56 -2.81 -1.82
CA GLU A 109 -33.31 -1.47 -2.36
C GLU A 109 -32.07 -1.43 -3.27
N LEU A 110 -30.99 -2.12 -2.90
CA LEU A 110 -29.79 -2.26 -3.75
C LEU A 110 -30.11 -3.01 -5.04
N ASN A 111 -30.90 -4.09 -4.97
CA ASN A 111 -31.33 -4.82 -6.16
C ASN A 111 -32.20 -3.94 -7.07
N GLY A 112 -33.14 -3.19 -6.50
CA GLY A 112 -33.95 -2.22 -7.24
C GLY A 112 -33.11 -1.12 -7.87
N LEU A 113 -32.10 -0.61 -7.15
CA LEU A 113 -31.14 0.37 -7.68
C LEU A 113 -30.36 -0.20 -8.86
N ALA A 114 -29.85 -1.43 -8.76
CA ALA A 114 -29.11 -2.09 -9.83
C ALA A 114 -29.96 -2.19 -11.12
N HIS A 115 -31.24 -2.53 -11.01
CA HIS A 115 -32.16 -2.56 -12.16
C HIS A 115 -32.40 -1.17 -12.76
N ARG A 116 -32.62 -0.15 -11.92
CA ARG A 116 -32.79 1.24 -12.38
C ARG A 116 -31.54 1.74 -13.11
N VAL A 117 -30.36 1.56 -12.52
CA VAL A 117 -29.09 1.97 -13.11
C VAL A 117 -28.80 1.21 -14.40
N LYS A 118 -29.11 -0.09 -14.47
CA LYS A 118 -29.00 -0.87 -15.72
C LYS A 118 -29.87 -0.29 -16.84
N ASN A 119 -31.11 0.09 -16.54
CA ASN A 119 -32.00 0.70 -17.52
C ASN A 119 -31.44 2.05 -18.01
N ILE A 120 -30.95 2.89 -17.09
CA ILE A 120 -30.30 4.17 -17.41
C ILE A 120 -29.08 3.96 -18.30
N LEU A 121 -28.19 3.03 -17.95
CA LEU A 121 -26.97 2.73 -18.72
C LEU A 121 -27.28 2.10 -20.09
N SER A 122 -28.45 1.51 -20.27
CA SER A 122 -28.89 0.91 -21.55
C SER A 122 -29.50 1.93 -22.49
N ASP A 123 -29.96 3.08 -21.98
CA ASP A 123 -30.54 4.16 -22.77
C ASP A 123 -29.44 5.14 -23.22
N ILE A 124 -28.96 4.97 -24.46
CA ILE A 124 -27.85 5.78 -24.99
C ILE A 124 -28.38 7.14 -25.41
N VAL A 125 -28.02 8.18 -24.66
CA VAL A 125 -28.28 9.56 -25.03
C VAL A 125 -27.47 9.92 -26.26
N CYS A 126 -28.13 10.44 -27.31
CA CYS A 126 -27.45 10.88 -28.53
C CYS A 126 -26.46 12.02 -28.23
N MET A 127 -25.35 12.03 -28.98
CA MET A 127 -24.35 13.10 -28.87
C MET A 127 -24.98 14.46 -29.19
N VAL A 128 -24.70 15.45 -28.34
CA VAL A 128 -25.05 16.86 -28.60
C VAL A 128 -24.17 17.40 -29.72
N ASP A 129 -24.70 18.32 -30.52
CA ASP A 129 -23.91 18.98 -31.57
C ASP A 129 -22.67 19.67 -30.99
N LEU A 130 -21.51 19.39 -31.59
CA LEU A 130 -20.24 19.99 -31.18
C LEU A 130 -20.30 21.50 -31.42
N THR A 131 -19.83 22.25 -30.43
CA THR A 131 -19.53 23.67 -30.56
C THR A 131 -18.41 23.90 -31.58
N ARG A 132 -18.26 25.15 -32.04
CA ARG A 132 -17.20 25.52 -32.98
C ARG A 132 -15.80 25.20 -32.43
N ASP A 133 -15.56 25.51 -31.16
CA ASP A 133 -14.26 25.29 -30.52
C ASP A 133 -13.94 23.79 -30.36
N GLU A 134 -14.96 22.97 -30.09
CA GLU A 134 -14.81 21.51 -30.03
C GLU A 134 -14.50 20.90 -31.39
N TRP A 135 -15.12 21.44 -32.46
CA TRP A 135 -14.78 21.06 -33.82
C TRP A 135 -13.34 21.44 -34.17
N GLU A 136 -12.89 22.64 -33.84
CA GLU A 136 -11.51 23.08 -34.06
C GLU A 136 -10.52 22.19 -33.29
N THR A 137 -10.83 21.86 -32.03
CA THR A 137 -10.06 20.93 -31.19
C THR A 137 -10.03 19.52 -31.79
N PHE A 138 -11.16 19.02 -32.28
CA PHE A 138 -11.25 17.70 -32.90
C PHE A 138 -10.38 17.59 -34.15
N HIS A 139 -10.41 18.57 -35.04
CA HIS A 139 -9.65 18.56 -36.30
C HIS A 139 -8.14 18.78 -36.08
N SER A 140 -7.76 19.65 -35.13
CA SER A 140 -6.36 19.96 -34.84
C SER A 140 -5.67 18.94 -33.92
N ALA A 141 -6.41 18.02 -33.29
CA ALA A 141 -5.85 17.08 -32.35
C ALA A 141 -4.80 16.15 -32.96
N THR A 142 -3.65 16.04 -32.30
CA THR A 142 -2.56 15.14 -32.71
C THR A 142 -2.54 13.83 -31.93
N LYS A 143 -3.30 13.73 -30.83
CA LYS A 143 -3.30 12.59 -29.91
C LYS A 143 -4.72 12.18 -29.52
N CYS A 144 -4.93 10.88 -29.34
CA CYS A 144 -6.17 10.34 -28.81
C CYS A 144 -6.36 10.73 -27.33
N HIS A 145 -7.55 11.21 -26.95
CA HIS A 145 -7.78 11.63 -25.55
C HIS A 145 -7.81 10.44 -24.55
N ILE A 146 -8.14 9.23 -25.03
CA ILE A 146 -8.26 7.99 -24.25
C ILE A 146 -6.86 7.44 -23.93
N CYS A 147 -6.15 6.92 -24.93
CA CYS A 147 -4.83 6.30 -24.77
C CYS A 147 -3.67 7.29 -24.74
N LYS A 148 -3.87 8.55 -25.11
CA LYS A 148 -2.84 9.60 -25.19
C LYS A 148 -1.74 9.36 -26.23
N GLU A 149 -1.86 8.32 -27.03
CA GLU A 149 -0.98 8.08 -28.18
C GLU A 149 -1.29 8.99 -29.37
N PRO A 150 -0.28 9.32 -30.21
CA PRO A 150 -0.48 10.07 -31.44
C PRO A 150 -1.39 9.35 -32.43
N PHE A 151 -2.15 10.11 -33.22
CA PHE A 151 -2.84 9.58 -34.40
C PHE A 151 -1.83 9.35 -35.53
N ALA A 152 -1.81 8.14 -36.09
CA ALA A 152 -1.11 7.87 -37.35
C ALA A 152 -1.83 8.54 -38.53
N PRO A 153 -1.16 8.79 -39.67
CA PRO A 153 -1.78 9.41 -40.85
C PRO A 153 -3.03 8.69 -41.36
N ASP A 154 -3.09 7.36 -41.17
CA ASP A 154 -4.18 6.51 -41.64
C ASP A 154 -5.23 6.20 -40.55
N ASP A 155 -5.08 6.75 -39.34
CA ASP A 155 -6.03 6.49 -38.25
C ASP A 155 -7.36 7.21 -38.48
N ASN A 156 -8.46 6.45 -38.39
CA ASN A 156 -9.79 7.03 -38.40
C ASN A 156 -10.11 7.66 -37.03
N ARG A 157 -10.07 8.99 -36.99
CA ARG A 157 -10.40 9.79 -35.79
C ARG A 157 -11.90 9.84 -35.61
N VAL A 158 -12.37 9.44 -34.43
CA VAL A 158 -13.79 9.44 -34.06
C VAL A 158 -14.05 10.36 -32.88
N ARG A 159 -15.30 10.82 -32.76
CA ARG A 159 -15.77 11.69 -31.67
C ARG A 159 -16.28 10.80 -30.54
N ASP A 160 -15.51 10.70 -29.46
CA ASP A 160 -15.98 10.06 -28.23
C ASP A 160 -16.89 11.03 -27.47
N TYR A 161 -17.94 10.50 -26.86
CA TYR A 161 -18.91 11.27 -26.11
C TYR A 161 -19.53 10.44 -24.99
N CYS A 162 -20.10 11.11 -24.01
CA CYS A 162 -20.74 10.48 -22.86
C CYS A 162 -22.14 9.96 -23.21
N HIS A 163 -22.35 8.65 -23.11
CA HIS A 163 -23.66 8.05 -23.40
C HIS A 163 -24.76 8.41 -22.38
N LEU A 164 -24.39 8.97 -21.22
CA LEU A 164 -25.33 9.42 -20.20
C LEU A 164 -25.78 10.88 -20.36
N THR A 165 -24.92 11.72 -20.96
CA THR A 165 -25.17 13.18 -21.05
C THR A 165 -25.17 13.72 -22.48
N GLY A 166 -24.76 12.91 -23.46
CA GLY A 166 -24.54 13.32 -24.85
C GLY A 166 -23.31 14.22 -25.06
N ARG A 167 -22.59 14.60 -24.00
CA ARG A 167 -21.49 15.59 -24.10
C ARG A 167 -20.25 15.00 -24.78
N TYR A 168 -19.67 15.77 -25.69
CA TYR A 168 -18.42 15.42 -26.36
C TYR A 168 -17.26 15.35 -25.36
N ARG A 169 -16.47 14.27 -25.44
CA ARG A 169 -15.32 14.01 -24.56
C ARG A 169 -14.00 14.32 -25.23
N GLY A 170 -13.87 13.99 -26.51
CA GLY A 170 -12.67 14.27 -27.26
C GLY A 170 -12.45 13.41 -28.51
N PRO A 171 -11.34 13.65 -29.22
CA PRO A 171 -10.95 12.88 -30.39
C PRO A 171 -10.30 11.56 -29.95
N ALA A 172 -10.81 10.43 -30.44
CA ALA A 172 -10.32 9.11 -30.10
C ALA A 172 -9.97 8.26 -31.32
N HIS A 173 -9.10 7.26 -31.15
CA HIS A 173 -8.99 6.19 -32.13
C HIS A 173 -10.31 5.41 -32.17
N SER A 174 -10.73 4.97 -33.35
CA SER A 174 -11.93 4.15 -33.50
C SER A 174 -11.94 2.94 -32.56
N THR A 175 -10.80 2.24 -32.44
CA THR A 175 -10.64 1.10 -31.53
C THR A 175 -10.67 1.49 -30.05
N CYS A 176 -10.05 2.61 -29.67
CA CYS A 176 -10.12 3.11 -28.30
C CYS A 176 -11.56 3.46 -27.91
N ASN A 177 -12.29 4.14 -28.80
CA ASN A 177 -13.69 4.52 -28.59
C ASN A 177 -14.58 3.29 -28.39
N LEU A 178 -14.48 2.29 -29.26
CA LEU A 178 -15.26 1.05 -29.16
C LEU A 178 -15.00 0.27 -27.86
N ASN A 179 -13.77 0.33 -27.36
CA ASN A 179 -13.38 -0.33 -26.12
C ASN A 179 -13.64 0.51 -24.86
N TYR A 180 -13.94 1.81 -25.01
CA TYR A 180 -14.23 2.73 -23.93
C TYR A 180 -15.69 2.59 -23.48
N LYS A 181 -15.96 1.50 -22.75
CA LYS A 181 -17.30 1.19 -22.25
C LYS A 181 -17.53 1.78 -20.86
N ASP A 182 -18.73 2.29 -20.65
CA ASP A 182 -19.18 2.77 -19.35
C ASP A 182 -19.15 1.63 -18.31
N SER A 183 -18.88 2.02 -17.08
CA SER A 183 -18.75 1.06 -15.99
C SER A 183 -20.12 0.61 -15.50
N HIS A 184 -20.33 -0.70 -15.38
CA HIS A 184 -21.59 -1.29 -14.94
C HIS A 184 -21.54 -1.76 -13.47
N PHE A 185 -20.57 -1.25 -12.69
CA PHE A 185 -20.50 -1.53 -11.26
C PHE A 185 -20.88 -0.28 -10.46
N ILE A 186 -21.50 -0.50 -9.31
CA ILE A 186 -21.89 0.55 -8.36
C ILE A 186 -21.08 0.29 -7.09
N PRO A 187 -20.15 1.17 -6.70
CA PRO A 187 -19.49 1.06 -5.40
C PRO A 187 -20.50 1.36 -4.29
N VAL A 188 -20.45 0.53 -3.24
CA VAL A 188 -21.13 0.78 -1.98
C VAL A 188 -20.06 0.97 -0.91
N VAL A 189 -20.00 2.16 -0.33
CA VAL A 189 -19.01 2.59 0.65
C VAL A 189 -19.69 2.68 2.02
N PHE A 190 -19.09 2.03 3.00
CA PHE A 190 -19.57 2.07 4.38
C PHE A 190 -18.55 2.71 5.30
N HIS A 191 -19.04 3.36 6.35
CA HIS A 191 -18.21 3.75 7.48
C HIS A 191 -17.91 2.48 8.32
N ASN A 192 -16.63 2.15 8.52
CA ASN A 192 -16.18 1.08 9.41
C ASN A 192 -16.77 -0.35 9.22
N LEU A 193 -17.26 -0.72 8.02
CA LEU A 193 -17.75 -2.09 7.73
C LEU A 193 -16.70 -3.21 7.88
N SER A 194 -15.43 -2.87 8.11
CA SER A 194 -14.38 -3.84 8.41
C SER A 194 -14.62 -4.49 9.77
N GLY A 195 -14.47 -5.82 9.85
CA GLY A 195 -14.64 -6.57 11.10
C GLY A 195 -15.98 -7.29 11.15
N TYR A 196 -16.75 -7.05 12.20
CA TYR A 196 -17.98 -7.81 12.50
C TYR A 196 -19.22 -7.35 11.71
N ASP A 197 -19.29 -6.08 11.33
CA ASP A 197 -20.51 -5.47 10.76
C ASP A 197 -20.85 -5.97 9.35
N ALA A 198 -19.84 -6.37 8.56
CA ALA A 198 -20.04 -7.01 7.27
C ALA A 198 -20.87 -8.31 7.38
N HIS A 199 -20.81 -9.03 8.51
CA HIS A 199 -21.49 -10.31 8.68
C HIS A 199 -23.01 -10.19 8.52
N PHE A 200 -23.58 -9.06 8.96
CA PHE A 200 -25.03 -8.84 8.89
C PHE A 200 -25.53 -8.78 7.46
N ILE A 201 -24.77 -8.13 6.58
CA ILE A 201 -25.20 -7.83 5.22
C ILE A 201 -24.84 -8.98 4.27
N ILE A 202 -23.68 -9.62 4.46
CA ILE A 202 -23.18 -10.67 3.55
C ILE A 202 -24.18 -11.81 3.38
N LYS A 203 -24.86 -12.23 4.46
CA LYS A 203 -25.85 -13.31 4.41
C LYS A 203 -27.01 -12.96 3.48
N GLU A 204 -27.59 -11.78 3.65
CA GLU A 204 -28.75 -11.34 2.87
C GLU A 204 -28.35 -11.06 1.41
N ILE A 205 -27.16 -10.47 1.16
CA ILE A 205 -26.64 -10.31 -0.20
C ILE A 205 -26.45 -11.67 -0.88
N ALA A 206 -25.89 -12.67 -0.19
CA ALA A 206 -25.69 -14.01 -0.73
C ALA A 206 -26.98 -14.75 -1.05
N ALA A 207 -28.06 -14.44 -0.32
CA ALA A 207 -29.38 -14.99 -0.59
C ALA A 207 -30.09 -14.28 -1.75
N ALA A 208 -29.95 -12.95 -1.85
CA ALA A 208 -30.71 -12.13 -2.79
C ALA A 208 -30.08 -11.98 -4.19
N PHE A 209 -28.76 -12.03 -4.30
CA PHE A 209 -28.06 -11.85 -5.58
C PHE A 209 -27.58 -13.20 -6.14
N GLU A 210 -28.08 -13.56 -7.34
CA GLU A 210 -27.52 -14.67 -8.09
C GLU A 210 -26.13 -14.30 -8.63
N GLY A 211 -25.11 -15.07 -8.25
CA GLY A 211 -23.76 -14.88 -8.77
C GLY A 211 -22.67 -15.25 -7.79
N LYS A 212 -21.44 -14.91 -8.17
CA LYS A 212 -20.25 -15.15 -7.35
C LYS A 212 -20.01 -13.95 -6.46
N ILE A 213 -19.94 -14.17 -5.16
CA ILE A 213 -19.46 -13.19 -4.19
C ILE A 213 -17.96 -13.41 -3.99
N ASP A 214 -17.18 -12.37 -4.26
CA ASP A 214 -15.76 -12.32 -3.97
C ASP A 214 -15.52 -11.41 -2.76
N VAL A 215 -14.81 -11.92 -1.76
CA VAL A 215 -14.51 -11.21 -0.51
C VAL A 215 -13.01 -10.94 -0.44
N LEU A 216 -12.64 -9.71 -0.05
CA LEU A 216 -11.28 -9.36 0.29
C LEU A 216 -11.09 -9.53 1.81
N PRO A 217 -10.25 -10.47 2.26
CA PRO A 217 -9.98 -10.66 3.69
C PRO A 217 -9.27 -9.42 4.26
N ILE A 218 -9.88 -8.78 5.25
CA ILE A 218 -9.24 -7.74 6.07
C ILE A 218 -9.39 -8.19 7.52
N THR A 219 -8.29 -8.42 8.22
CA THR A 219 -8.32 -8.71 9.65
C THR A 219 -8.43 -7.42 10.46
N LYS A 220 -9.41 -7.34 11.37
CA LYS A 220 -9.20 -7.27 12.83
C LYS A 220 -10.53 -7.04 13.55
N GLU A 221 -10.75 -7.81 14.60
CA GLU A 221 -11.83 -7.62 15.56
C GLU A 221 -11.59 -6.34 16.38
N ASN A 222 -12.65 -5.54 16.57
CA ASN A 222 -12.68 -4.48 17.56
C ASN A 222 -13.47 -4.98 18.78
N SER A 223 -12.84 -4.94 19.95
CA SER A 223 -13.50 -5.20 21.24
C SER A 223 -13.94 -3.88 21.87
N LEU A 224 -15.19 -3.79 22.31
CA LEU A 224 -15.67 -2.67 23.14
C LEU A 224 -14.80 -2.57 24.41
N THR A 225 -14.30 -1.37 24.74
CA THR A 225 -13.37 -1.17 25.86
C THR A 225 -14.05 -1.26 27.23
N GLY A 226 -15.38 -1.30 27.29
CA GLY A 226 -16.15 -1.32 28.53
C GLY A 226 -16.00 -0.04 29.38
N GLU A 227 -15.41 1.01 28.79
CA GLU A 227 -15.18 2.29 29.45
C GLU A 227 -16.47 3.11 29.53
N THR A 228 -16.63 3.89 30.59
CA THR A 228 -17.73 4.85 30.73
C THR A 228 -17.51 6.07 29.84
N VAL A 229 -18.58 6.63 29.30
CA VAL A 229 -18.55 7.88 28.52
C VAL A 229 -17.87 9.01 29.30
N SER A 230 -17.03 9.81 28.64
CA SER A 230 -16.40 10.97 29.28
C SER A 230 -17.45 12.06 29.59
N GLU A 231 -17.19 12.91 30.59
CA GLU A 231 -18.08 14.03 30.91
C GLU A 231 -18.28 14.98 29.72
N SER A 232 -17.23 15.18 28.91
CA SER A 232 -17.30 15.99 27.69
C SER A 232 -18.21 15.39 26.63
N ASP A 233 -18.12 14.08 26.40
CA ASP A 233 -18.95 13.40 25.41
C ASP A 233 -20.41 13.37 25.85
N TYR A 234 -20.67 13.16 27.15
CA TYR A 234 -22.01 13.24 27.70
C TYR A 234 -22.60 14.66 27.57
N ALA A 235 -21.84 15.69 27.91
CA ALA A 235 -22.27 17.08 27.73
C ALA A 235 -22.57 17.42 26.26
N HIS A 236 -21.75 16.91 25.34
CA HIS A 236 -22.01 17.03 23.90
C HIS A 236 -23.32 16.31 23.50
N ALA A 237 -23.52 15.07 23.95
CA ALA A 237 -24.74 14.31 23.68
C ALA A 237 -26.00 15.02 24.18
N VAL A 238 -25.96 15.59 25.40
CA VAL A 238 -27.06 16.40 25.97
C VAL A 238 -27.32 17.65 25.12
N ASN A 239 -26.27 18.32 24.64
CA ASN A 239 -26.42 19.47 23.76
C ASN A 239 -27.14 19.10 22.45
N VAL A 240 -26.71 18.01 21.79
CA VAL A 240 -27.35 17.50 20.57
C VAL A 240 -28.81 17.13 20.85
N TRP A 241 -29.07 16.41 21.94
CA TRP A 241 -30.40 15.99 22.36
C TRP A 241 -31.36 17.18 22.49
N GLN A 242 -30.93 18.23 23.18
CA GLN A 242 -31.71 19.45 23.37
C GLN A 242 -31.86 20.25 22.07
N ARG A 243 -30.77 20.43 21.31
CA ARG A 243 -30.73 21.25 20.10
C ARG A 243 -31.67 20.74 19.02
N PHE A 244 -31.73 19.42 18.84
CA PHE A 244 -32.60 18.78 17.86
C PHE A 244 -33.96 18.34 18.44
N SER A 245 -34.24 18.67 19.70
CA SER A 245 -35.49 18.31 20.39
C SER A 245 -35.79 16.80 20.34
N VAL A 246 -34.73 15.99 20.48
CA VAL A 246 -34.82 14.53 20.48
C VAL A 246 -35.62 14.06 21.69
N ARG A 247 -36.47 13.05 21.51
CA ARG A 247 -37.35 12.52 22.58
C ARG A 247 -37.00 11.10 22.99
N THR A 248 -36.38 10.34 22.10
CA THR A 248 -36.04 8.94 22.33
C THR A 248 -34.62 8.62 21.87
N LEU A 249 -34.01 7.59 22.46
CA LEU A 249 -32.71 7.10 22.00
C LEU A 249 -32.75 6.61 20.54
N GLY A 250 -33.92 6.11 20.10
CA GLY A 250 -34.14 5.75 18.71
C GLY A 250 -34.00 6.96 17.78
N GLU A 251 -34.68 8.07 18.08
CA GLU A 251 -34.56 9.31 17.31
C GLU A 251 -33.13 9.88 17.33
N TYR A 252 -32.41 9.73 18.46
CA TYR A 252 -31.00 10.12 18.55
C TYR A 252 -30.13 9.29 17.60
N SER A 253 -30.32 7.96 17.59
CA SER A 253 -29.63 7.03 16.71
C SER A 253 -29.96 7.28 15.23
N ASP A 254 -31.23 7.57 14.89
CA ASP A 254 -31.62 7.91 13.51
C ASP A 254 -30.90 9.18 13.03
N LEU A 255 -30.78 10.18 13.89
CA LEU A 255 -30.09 11.44 13.59
C LEU A 255 -28.59 11.21 13.40
N TYR A 256 -27.98 10.40 14.28
CA TYR A 256 -26.57 10.02 14.18
C TYR A 256 -26.31 9.29 12.86
N LEU A 257 -27.10 8.25 12.55
CA LEU A 257 -26.93 7.46 11.35
C LEU A 257 -27.10 8.28 10.07
N LYS A 258 -28.09 9.19 10.04
CA LYS A 258 -28.26 10.13 8.93
C LYS A 258 -27.03 11.03 8.77
N THR A 259 -26.48 11.51 9.87
CA THR A 259 -25.32 12.40 9.86
C THR A 259 -24.08 11.67 9.37
N ASP A 260 -23.82 10.45 9.86
CA ASP A 260 -22.68 9.64 9.46
C ASP A 260 -22.73 9.31 7.96
N VAL A 261 -23.88 8.89 7.43
CA VAL A 261 -24.03 8.61 5.98
C VAL A 261 -23.82 9.85 5.11
N LEU A 262 -24.41 10.99 5.49
CA LEU A 262 -24.28 12.22 4.69
C LEU A 262 -22.88 12.83 4.79
N LEU A 263 -22.24 12.79 5.96
CA LEU A 263 -20.85 13.21 6.12
C LEU A 263 -19.90 12.29 5.38
N LEU A 264 -20.12 10.97 5.42
CA LEU A 264 -19.34 10.00 4.65
C LEU A 264 -19.42 10.33 3.15
N ALA A 265 -20.62 10.59 2.63
CA ALA A 265 -20.82 11.00 1.25
C ALA A 265 -20.07 12.29 0.93
N ASP A 266 -20.27 13.36 1.71
CA ASP A 266 -19.61 14.66 1.47
C ASP A 266 -18.08 14.53 1.51
N VAL A 267 -17.53 13.83 2.50
CA VAL A 267 -16.07 13.62 2.61
C VAL A 267 -15.54 12.78 1.44
N CYS A 268 -16.23 11.71 1.06
CA CYS A 268 -15.79 10.83 -0.04
C CYS A 268 -15.88 11.51 -1.40
N GLU A 269 -16.94 12.28 -1.66
CA GLU A 269 -17.09 13.03 -2.91
C GLU A 269 -16.05 14.15 -3.01
N ASN A 270 -15.84 14.94 -1.94
CA ASN A 270 -14.76 15.94 -1.90
C ASN A 270 -13.37 15.30 -2.10
N PHE A 271 -13.13 14.14 -1.48
CA PHE A 271 -11.88 13.41 -1.66
C PHE A 271 -11.72 12.92 -3.12
N GLY A 272 -12.81 12.43 -3.73
CA GLY A 272 -12.86 12.06 -5.14
C GLY A 272 -12.51 13.24 -6.05
N ASP A 273 -13.10 14.41 -5.79
CA ASP A 273 -12.84 15.64 -6.53
C ASP A 273 -11.38 16.09 -6.43
N SER A 274 -10.79 16.08 -5.21
CA SER A 274 -9.37 16.34 -5.03
C SER A 274 -8.49 15.34 -5.79
N CYS A 275 -8.86 14.06 -5.83
CA CYS A 275 -8.12 13.03 -6.58
C CYS A 275 -8.19 13.26 -8.10
N VAL A 276 -9.37 13.59 -8.63
CA VAL A 276 -9.55 13.90 -10.05
C VAL A 276 -8.81 15.18 -10.42
N ALA A 277 -8.89 16.23 -9.60
CA ALA A 277 -8.17 17.48 -9.83
C ALA A 277 -6.64 17.27 -9.84
N SER A 278 -6.11 16.49 -8.91
CA SER A 278 -4.66 16.30 -8.74
C SER A 278 -4.07 15.27 -9.71
N TYR A 279 -4.79 14.18 -10.02
CA TYR A 279 -4.25 13.03 -10.75
C TYR A 279 -5.07 12.66 -12.01
N GLY A 280 -6.25 13.23 -12.19
CA GLY A 280 -7.18 12.90 -13.28
C GLY A 280 -7.66 11.45 -13.25
N LEU A 281 -7.77 10.86 -12.05
CA LEU A 281 -8.29 9.53 -11.80
C LEU A 281 -9.35 9.63 -10.69
N ASP A 282 -10.45 8.91 -10.87
CA ASP A 282 -11.48 8.82 -9.84
C ASP A 282 -11.16 7.69 -8.85
N ARG A 283 -11.13 8.05 -7.55
CA ARG A 283 -10.90 7.13 -6.43
C ARG A 283 -11.94 6.03 -6.34
N ALA A 284 -13.17 6.28 -6.81
CA ALA A 284 -14.27 5.32 -6.69
C ALA A 284 -14.03 3.99 -7.46
N TYR A 285 -13.09 3.96 -8.41
CA TYR A 285 -12.63 2.73 -9.08
C TYR A 285 -11.67 1.87 -8.26
N TYR A 286 -11.21 2.36 -7.11
CA TYR A 286 -10.15 1.71 -6.35
C TYR A 286 -10.64 1.35 -4.94
N TYR A 287 -10.38 0.11 -4.55
CA TYR A 287 -10.66 -0.35 -3.18
C TYR A 287 -9.73 0.32 -2.15
N THR A 288 -8.49 0.62 -2.54
CA THR A 288 -7.47 1.10 -1.61
C THR A 288 -6.67 2.26 -2.20
N LEU A 289 -6.22 3.18 -1.33
CA LEU A 289 -5.36 4.28 -1.73
C LEU A 289 -4.02 3.81 -2.33
N PRO A 290 -3.37 2.73 -1.83
CA PRO A 290 -2.19 2.16 -2.50
C PRO A 290 -2.46 1.67 -3.93
N GLY A 291 -3.65 1.12 -4.22
CA GLY A 291 -4.03 0.78 -5.59
C GLY A 291 -4.15 2.04 -6.47
N PHE A 292 -4.82 3.06 -5.95
CA PHE A 292 -4.99 4.34 -6.63
C PHE A 292 -3.66 5.05 -6.93
N THR A 293 -2.77 5.19 -5.94
CA THR A 293 -1.46 5.86 -6.13
C THR A 293 -0.57 5.13 -7.12
N TRP A 294 -0.66 3.80 -7.19
CA TRP A 294 0.11 3.01 -8.14
C TRP A 294 -0.26 3.37 -9.58
N ASP A 295 -1.56 3.41 -9.87
CA ASP A 295 -2.06 3.79 -11.20
C ASP A 295 -1.84 5.28 -11.49
N ALA A 296 -1.97 6.17 -10.50
CA ALA A 296 -1.64 7.59 -10.64
C ALA A 296 -0.16 7.79 -11.00
N MET A 297 0.74 7.05 -10.34
CA MET A 297 2.17 7.07 -10.62
C MET A 297 2.48 6.53 -12.03
N LEU A 298 1.92 5.38 -12.41
CA LEU A 298 2.12 4.80 -13.75
C LEU A 298 1.61 5.76 -14.84
N LYS A 299 0.47 6.42 -14.62
CA LYS A 299 -0.11 7.40 -15.54
C LYS A 299 0.76 8.65 -15.68
N HIS A 300 1.30 9.17 -14.57
CA HIS A 300 2.11 10.39 -14.56
C HIS A 300 3.49 10.18 -15.18
N THR A 301 4.13 9.05 -14.85
CA THR A 301 5.50 8.74 -15.28
C THR A 301 5.57 8.08 -16.65
N CYS A 302 4.47 7.50 -17.13
CA CYS A 302 4.40 6.66 -18.33
C CYS A 302 5.44 5.52 -18.33
N ILE A 303 5.91 5.11 -17.14
CA ILE A 303 6.93 4.07 -17.02
C ILE A 303 6.37 2.70 -17.44
N ASN A 304 7.23 1.89 -18.03
CA ASN A 304 6.94 0.52 -18.38
C ASN A 304 7.95 -0.41 -17.70
N PHE A 305 7.48 -1.21 -16.74
CA PHE A 305 8.32 -2.12 -15.97
C PHE A 305 8.46 -3.47 -16.67
N GLU A 306 9.68 -3.98 -16.77
CA GLU A 306 9.92 -5.37 -17.11
C GLU A 306 9.75 -6.25 -15.86
N LEU A 307 8.71 -7.07 -15.86
CA LEU A 307 8.51 -8.11 -14.86
C LEU A 307 9.54 -9.23 -15.04
N LEU A 308 10.15 -9.67 -13.93
CA LEU A 308 11.14 -10.74 -13.94
C LEU A 308 10.50 -12.06 -14.42
N THR A 309 11.15 -12.68 -15.41
CA THR A 309 10.71 -13.95 -16.02
C THR A 309 11.61 -15.13 -15.62
N ASP A 310 12.65 -14.88 -14.82
CA ASP A 310 13.57 -15.86 -14.25
C ASP A 310 13.36 -15.96 -12.73
N VAL A 311 13.12 -17.17 -12.23
CA VAL A 311 12.88 -17.43 -10.80
C VAL A 311 14.12 -17.14 -9.97
N ASP A 312 15.31 -17.36 -10.52
CA ASP A 312 16.57 -17.12 -9.82
C ASP A 312 16.80 -15.62 -9.62
N MET A 313 16.36 -14.78 -10.57
CA MET A 313 16.35 -13.32 -10.40
C MET A 313 15.38 -12.88 -9.30
N VAL A 314 14.18 -13.46 -9.26
CA VAL A 314 13.19 -13.15 -8.21
C VAL A 314 13.75 -13.47 -6.84
N MET A 315 14.26 -14.69 -6.63
CA MET A 315 14.86 -15.11 -5.36
C MET A 315 16.08 -14.27 -4.98
N PHE A 316 16.92 -13.93 -5.96
CA PHE A 316 18.06 -13.06 -5.76
C PHE A 316 17.65 -11.68 -5.24
N ILE A 317 16.64 -11.05 -5.85
CA ILE A 317 16.12 -9.75 -5.39
C ILE A 317 15.46 -9.87 -4.01
N GLU A 318 14.65 -10.91 -3.76
CA GLU A 318 14.02 -11.13 -2.45
C GLU A 318 15.05 -11.28 -1.32
N ARG A 319 16.19 -11.91 -1.58
CA ARG A 319 17.32 -11.98 -0.63
C ARG A 319 17.99 -10.62 -0.38
N GLY A 320 17.92 -9.71 -1.35
CA GLY A 320 18.38 -8.34 -1.24
C GLY A 320 17.47 -7.45 -0.37
N ILE A 321 16.20 -7.83 -0.21
CA ILE A 321 15.20 -7.02 0.49
C ILE A 321 15.44 -7.01 2.00
N ARG A 322 15.85 -5.84 2.51
CA ARG A 322 16.06 -5.56 3.93
C ARG A 322 15.47 -4.21 4.29
N GLY A 323 14.49 -4.23 5.19
CA GLY A 323 13.77 -3.03 5.66
C GLY A 323 14.67 -2.03 6.38
N GLY A 324 14.04 -1.00 6.96
CA GLY A 324 14.72 -0.03 7.82
C GLY A 324 15.41 -0.70 9.00
N LEU A 325 16.59 -0.19 9.36
CA LEU A 325 17.31 -0.65 10.54
C LEU A 325 16.65 -0.04 11.78
N SER A 326 16.23 -0.89 12.71
CA SER A 326 15.68 -0.47 14.00
C SER A 326 16.46 -1.17 15.11
N GLN A 327 17.29 -0.41 15.82
CA GLN A 327 18.26 -0.94 16.76
C GLN A 327 18.58 0.03 17.89
N CYS A 328 18.68 -0.52 19.10
CA CYS A 328 19.29 0.14 20.24
C CYS A 328 20.80 -0.14 20.24
N SER A 329 21.60 0.86 19.87
CA SER A 329 23.07 0.76 19.83
C SER A 329 23.69 0.99 21.21
N GLY A 330 23.08 1.84 22.05
CA GLY A 330 23.52 2.09 23.42
C GLY A 330 22.44 1.74 24.45
N ARG A 331 22.79 0.95 25.48
CA ARG A 331 21.84 0.47 26.49
C ARG A 331 21.20 1.57 27.35
N TYR A 332 21.95 2.64 27.61
CA TYR A 332 21.50 3.74 28.46
C TYR A 332 22.32 5.00 28.19
N ALA A 333 21.65 6.15 28.11
CA ALA A 333 22.28 7.46 28.20
C ALA A 333 21.33 8.44 28.91
N LYS A 334 21.92 9.42 29.58
CA LYS A 334 21.20 10.51 30.25
C LYS A 334 21.92 11.82 29.95
N ALA A 335 21.18 12.77 29.40
CA ALA A 335 21.71 14.10 29.15
C ALA A 335 22.02 14.83 30.47
N ASN A 336 23.10 15.62 30.47
CA ASN A 336 23.48 16.53 31.54
C ASN A 336 23.79 17.90 30.95
N ASN A 337 22.83 18.82 30.90
CA ASN A 337 23.08 20.16 30.38
C ASN A 337 22.31 21.23 31.16
N LYS A 338 22.77 22.47 31.05
CA LYS A 338 22.29 23.64 31.81
C LYS A 338 20.79 23.94 31.70
N TYR A 339 20.10 23.35 30.72
CA TYR A 339 18.66 23.54 30.52
C TYR A 339 17.81 22.56 31.34
N MET A 340 18.43 21.58 32.01
CA MET A 340 17.73 20.56 32.79
C MET A 340 17.66 20.92 34.27
N LYS A 341 16.53 20.61 34.93
CA LYS A 341 16.36 20.79 36.39
C LYS A 341 17.36 19.98 37.22
N SER A 342 17.77 18.81 36.72
CA SER A 342 18.73 17.92 37.36
C SER A 342 20.16 18.13 36.86
N TYR A 343 20.49 19.32 36.36
CA TYR A 343 21.82 19.63 35.85
C TYR A 343 22.85 19.58 36.98
N ASP A 344 23.95 18.89 36.71
CA ASP A 344 25.08 18.75 37.61
C ASP A 344 26.31 19.39 36.95
N SER A 345 26.71 20.56 37.44
CA SER A 345 27.86 21.30 36.92
C SER A 345 29.20 20.61 37.19
N SER A 346 29.24 19.59 38.04
CA SER A 346 30.45 18.79 38.28
C SER A 346 30.71 17.75 37.18
N LYS A 347 29.70 17.45 36.35
CA LYS A 347 29.79 16.48 35.25
C LYS A 347 29.95 17.17 33.90
N PRO A 348 30.60 16.51 32.91
CA PRO A 348 30.65 17.02 31.55
C PRO A 348 29.25 17.32 31.00
N SER A 349 29.15 18.37 30.18
CA SER A 349 27.89 18.67 29.50
C SER A 349 27.60 17.61 28.44
N SER A 350 26.38 17.08 28.42
CA SER A 350 25.93 16.13 27.41
C SER A 350 24.49 16.39 26.98
N TYR A 351 24.22 16.03 25.73
CA TYR A 351 22.96 16.25 25.05
C TYR A 351 22.47 14.95 24.43
N LEU A 352 21.16 14.77 24.41
CA LEU A 352 20.49 13.77 23.60
C LEU A 352 19.82 14.51 22.45
N MET A 353 20.23 14.21 21.22
CA MET A 353 19.72 14.85 20.01
C MET A 353 18.95 13.83 19.18
N TYR A 354 17.73 14.19 18.81
CA TYR A 354 16.87 13.42 17.92
C TYR A 354 16.94 14.04 16.51
N PHE A 355 17.42 13.28 15.54
CA PHE A 355 17.39 13.66 14.13
C PHE A 355 16.50 12.69 13.36
N ASP A 356 15.67 13.23 12.49
CA ASP A 356 14.71 12.50 11.67
C ASP A 356 14.85 12.98 10.23
N VAL A 357 15.07 12.05 9.30
CA VAL A 357 15.24 12.41 7.90
C VAL A 357 13.89 12.73 7.29
N ASN A 358 13.71 13.99 6.88
CA ASN A 358 12.53 14.43 6.15
C ASN A 358 12.34 13.61 4.85
N ASN A 359 11.36 12.69 4.84
CA ASN A 359 10.98 11.90 3.67
C ASN A 359 12.15 11.08 3.08
N LEU A 360 12.83 10.28 3.91
CA LEU A 360 13.97 9.45 3.50
C LEU A 360 13.68 8.60 2.25
N TYR A 361 12.56 7.89 2.23
CA TYR A 361 12.19 7.07 1.07
C TYR A 361 11.88 7.91 -0.16
N GLY A 362 11.26 9.08 0.00
CA GLY A 362 11.04 10.00 -1.13
C GLY A 362 12.35 10.51 -1.73
N TRP A 363 13.38 10.76 -0.91
CA TRP A 363 14.73 11.08 -1.42
C TRP A 363 15.29 9.93 -2.24
N ALA A 364 15.18 8.69 -1.75
CA ALA A 364 15.65 7.50 -2.47
C ALA A 364 14.85 7.25 -3.75
N MET A 365 13.55 7.53 -3.75
CA MET A 365 12.68 7.47 -4.93
C MET A 365 13.07 8.47 -6.03
N CYS A 366 13.72 9.57 -5.66
CA CYS A 366 14.20 10.57 -6.62
C CYS A 366 15.54 10.20 -7.26
N LYS A 367 16.16 9.07 -6.91
CA LYS A 367 17.42 8.58 -7.50
C LYS A 367 17.15 7.71 -8.73
N PRO A 368 18.19 7.36 -9.51
CA PRO A 368 18.04 6.37 -10.57
C PRO A 368 17.55 5.03 -10.00
N LEU A 369 16.41 4.55 -10.49
CA LEU A 369 15.80 3.28 -10.10
C LEU A 369 15.70 2.34 -11.29
N SER A 370 15.92 1.05 -11.04
CA SER A 370 15.77 -0.02 -12.01
C SER A 370 14.36 -0.10 -12.59
N TYR A 371 14.24 -0.41 -13.88
CA TYR A 371 12.92 -0.62 -14.51
C TYR A 371 12.89 -1.69 -15.61
N ALA A 372 14.00 -1.97 -16.31
CA ALA A 372 14.03 -2.93 -17.42
C ALA A 372 15.44 -3.48 -17.73
N GLU A 373 15.51 -4.36 -18.73
CA GLU A 373 16.70 -4.97 -19.33
C GLU A 373 17.54 -5.81 -18.36
N PHE A 374 16.84 -6.62 -17.56
CA PHE A 374 17.49 -7.48 -16.56
C PHE A 374 18.26 -8.62 -17.22
N ARG A 375 19.57 -8.70 -16.95
CA ARG A 375 20.43 -9.78 -17.44
C ARG A 375 21.52 -10.15 -16.43
N TRP A 376 21.79 -11.44 -16.32
CA TRP A 376 22.97 -11.93 -15.61
C TRP A 376 24.23 -11.57 -16.39
N VAL A 377 25.25 -11.07 -15.71
CA VAL A 377 26.58 -10.88 -16.29
C VAL A 377 27.29 -12.24 -16.33
N GLU A 378 27.77 -12.64 -17.50
CA GLU A 378 28.37 -13.98 -17.70
C GLU A 378 29.75 -14.12 -17.05
N ASP A 379 30.59 -13.08 -17.12
CA ASP A 379 31.93 -13.07 -16.51
C ASP A 379 32.01 -12.00 -15.41
N THR A 380 32.18 -12.45 -14.18
CA THR A 380 32.32 -11.59 -12.99
C THR A 380 33.77 -11.44 -12.52
N SER A 381 34.73 -12.13 -13.15
CA SER A 381 36.11 -12.27 -12.68
C SER A 381 36.84 -10.92 -12.55
N ASN A 382 36.55 -10.00 -13.48
CA ASN A 382 37.16 -8.67 -13.56
C ASN A 382 36.13 -7.54 -13.35
N PHE A 383 35.02 -7.83 -12.67
CA PHE A 383 33.96 -6.84 -12.48
C PHE A 383 34.39 -5.77 -11.47
N ASP A 384 34.73 -4.57 -11.95
CA ASP A 384 35.07 -3.44 -11.10
C ASP A 384 33.84 -2.58 -10.78
N VAL A 385 33.35 -2.72 -9.54
CA VAL A 385 32.21 -1.95 -9.04
C VAL A 385 32.53 -0.46 -8.94
N ASN A 386 33.78 -0.07 -8.67
CA ASN A 386 34.15 1.33 -8.47
C ASN A 386 34.26 2.11 -9.79
N ALA A 387 34.42 1.42 -10.92
CA ALA A 387 34.42 2.03 -12.24
C ALA A 387 33.04 2.50 -12.71
N ILE A 388 31.96 2.09 -12.02
CA ILE A 388 30.59 2.42 -12.39
C ILE A 388 30.26 3.85 -11.92
N ALA A 389 29.94 4.73 -12.87
CA ALA A 389 29.50 6.09 -12.58
C ALA A 389 28.13 6.09 -11.88
N LEU A 390 27.93 7.02 -10.94
CA LEU A 390 26.69 7.12 -10.13
C LEU A 390 25.46 7.52 -10.97
N ASP A 391 25.67 8.19 -12.10
CA ASP A 391 24.68 8.64 -13.08
C ASP A 391 24.58 7.71 -14.30
N SER A 392 25.24 6.55 -14.25
CA SER A 392 25.20 5.56 -15.33
C SER A 392 23.75 5.13 -15.63
N PRO A 393 23.34 5.07 -16.92
CA PRO A 393 22.01 4.56 -17.30
C PRO A 393 21.87 3.06 -17.01
N THR A 394 23.00 2.38 -16.76
CA THR A 394 23.07 0.96 -16.39
C THR A 394 23.44 0.83 -14.92
N GLY A 395 22.63 0.08 -14.17
CA GLY A 395 22.86 -0.24 -12.75
C GLY A 395 23.06 -1.74 -12.52
N TYR A 396 23.49 -2.06 -11.31
CA TYR A 396 23.85 -3.43 -10.92
C TYR A 396 23.42 -3.77 -9.49
N ILE A 397 23.04 -5.03 -9.27
CA ILE A 397 22.91 -5.65 -7.95
C ILE A 397 23.84 -6.86 -7.93
N LEU A 398 24.62 -7.00 -6.86
CA LEU A 398 25.68 -8.00 -6.76
C LEU A 398 25.45 -8.92 -5.55
N GLU A 399 25.75 -10.21 -5.70
CA GLU A 399 25.95 -11.13 -4.57
C GLU A 399 27.44 -11.27 -4.29
N VAL A 400 27.88 -10.80 -3.13
CA VAL A 400 29.30 -10.68 -2.77
C VAL A 400 29.60 -11.26 -1.39
N ASP A 401 30.83 -11.72 -1.21
CA ASP A 401 31.42 -11.92 0.11
C ASP A 401 32.18 -10.64 0.49
N LEU A 402 31.92 -10.11 1.68
CA LEU A 402 32.51 -8.88 2.21
C LEU A 402 33.29 -9.20 3.48
N GLU A 403 34.59 -8.93 3.44
CA GLU A 403 35.44 -8.84 4.64
C GLU A 403 35.15 -7.53 5.36
N TYR A 404 35.03 -7.61 6.68
CA TYR A 404 34.86 -6.47 7.57
C TYR A 404 36.13 -6.30 8.43
N PRO A 405 37.09 -5.47 7.98
CA PRO A 405 38.39 -5.36 8.65
C PRO A 405 38.27 -4.92 10.11
N GLN A 406 39.06 -5.57 10.97
CA GLN A 406 39.01 -5.35 12.42
C GLN A 406 39.38 -3.91 12.81
N ASP A 407 40.22 -3.22 12.04
CA ASP A 407 40.57 -1.81 12.26
C ASP A 407 39.39 -0.84 12.05
N LYS A 408 38.30 -1.29 11.41
CA LYS A 408 37.09 -0.51 11.20
C LYS A 408 36.03 -0.72 12.28
N HIS A 409 36.20 -1.70 13.17
CA HIS A 409 35.17 -2.11 14.13
C HIS A 409 34.78 -0.97 15.06
N ASP A 410 35.76 -0.26 15.64
CA ASP A 410 35.50 0.85 16.55
C ASP A 410 34.81 2.02 15.84
N ALA A 411 35.24 2.33 14.62
CA ALA A 411 34.68 3.43 13.83
C ALA A 411 33.23 3.17 13.39
N HIS A 412 32.85 1.91 13.21
CA HIS A 412 31.53 1.53 12.72
C HIS A 412 30.62 0.91 13.80
N ALA A 413 31.06 0.84 15.05
CA ALA A 413 30.37 0.14 16.13
C ALA A 413 28.92 0.61 16.35
N ASP A 414 28.69 1.92 16.17
CA ASP A 414 27.41 2.57 16.41
C ASP A 414 26.38 2.30 15.30
N LEU A 415 26.85 2.17 14.06
CA LEU A 415 26.04 1.93 12.87
C LEU A 415 26.82 1.09 11.84
N PRO A 416 26.92 -0.24 12.05
CA PRO A 416 27.59 -1.14 11.12
C PRO A 416 26.92 -1.17 9.74
N PHE A 417 27.73 -1.26 8.69
CA PHE A 417 27.27 -1.51 7.32
C PHE A 417 26.70 -2.92 7.13
N CYS A 418 25.90 -3.09 6.07
CA CYS A 418 25.39 -4.38 5.59
C CYS A 418 24.63 -5.21 6.64
N PRO A 419 23.52 -4.70 7.22
CA PRO A 419 22.76 -5.46 8.22
C PRO A 419 22.16 -6.74 7.62
N MET A 420 22.11 -7.83 8.40
CA MET A 420 21.62 -9.14 7.95
C MET A 420 20.37 -9.58 8.70
N ARG A 421 19.50 -10.35 8.05
CA ARG A 421 18.40 -11.04 8.75
C ARG A 421 18.95 -12.33 9.37
N ASP A 422 18.92 -12.41 10.69
CA ASP A 422 19.35 -13.61 11.41
C ASP A 422 18.62 -13.77 12.74
N LYS A 423 18.70 -14.95 13.34
CA LYS A 423 18.14 -15.25 14.65
C LYS A 423 19.13 -14.92 15.74
N LEU A 424 18.66 -14.20 16.75
CA LEU A 424 19.44 -14.05 17.97
C LEU A 424 19.55 -15.40 18.69
N PRO A 425 20.69 -15.72 19.33
CA PRO A 425 20.83 -16.92 20.14
C PRO A 425 19.68 -17.06 21.14
N GLY A 426 19.00 -18.21 21.11
CA GLY A 426 17.86 -18.50 21.99
C GLY A 426 16.53 -17.84 21.61
N LYS A 427 16.43 -17.13 20.48
CA LYS A 427 15.18 -16.56 19.96
C LYS A 427 14.75 -17.22 18.65
N TRP A 428 13.44 -17.34 18.47
CA TRP A 428 12.83 -18.02 17.31
C TRP A 428 12.53 -17.07 16.13
N GLN A 429 12.53 -15.76 16.37
CA GLN A 429 12.20 -14.74 15.37
C GLN A 429 13.47 -14.16 14.74
N ASP A 430 13.45 -14.06 13.41
CA ASP A 430 14.49 -13.36 12.66
C ASP A 430 14.42 -11.86 12.97
N LYS A 431 15.58 -11.22 13.13
CA LYS A 431 15.71 -9.77 13.26
C LYS A 431 16.74 -9.25 12.26
N LEU A 432 16.61 -7.98 11.90
CA LEU A 432 17.64 -7.29 11.13
C LEU A 432 18.74 -6.86 12.10
N LEU A 433 19.91 -7.49 11.99
CA LEU A 433 21.05 -7.29 12.87
C LEU A 433 22.15 -6.53 12.13
N ALA A 434 22.61 -5.41 12.70
CA ALA A 434 23.84 -4.75 12.27
C ALA A 434 25.01 -5.38 13.03
N THR A 435 25.85 -6.15 12.32
CA THR A 435 27.02 -6.83 12.89
C THR A 435 28.30 -6.39 12.19
N LEU A 436 29.42 -6.43 12.92
CA LEU A 436 30.77 -6.15 12.39
C LEU A 436 31.46 -7.40 11.82
N ASN A 437 30.72 -8.49 11.64
CA ASN A 437 31.25 -9.74 11.09
C ASN A 437 31.42 -9.62 9.57
N ASP A 438 32.20 -10.53 8.99
CA ASP A 438 32.18 -10.77 7.55
C ASP A 438 30.77 -11.13 7.08
N LYS A 439 30.50 -10.83 5.81
CA LYS A 439 29.21 -11.09 5.17
C LYS A 439 29.44 -12.07 4.03
N GLU A 440 28.72 -13.18 4.05
CA GLU A 440 28.78 -14.16 2.97
C GLU A 440 27.54 -14.02 2.08
N ARG A 441 27.74 -14.08 0.77
CA ARG A 441 26.67 -14.08 -0.24
C ARG A 441 25.64 -12.96 -0.03
N TYR A 442 26.12 -11.77 0.30
CA TYR A 442 25.31 -10.61 0.57
C TYR A 442 24.86 -9.93 -0.73
N VAL A 443 23.54 -9.73 -0.90
CA VAL A 443 22.96 -9.16 -2.13
C VAL A 443 22.80 -7.64 -2.00
N ILE A 444 23.55 -6.83 -2.72
CA ILE A 444 23.62 -5.39 -2.48
C ILE A 444 23.53 -4.57 -3.77
N HIS A 445 22.86 -3.43 -3.69
CA HIS A 445 22.86 -2.46 -4.79
C HIS A 445 24.25 -1.81 -4.94
N TYR A 446 24.72 -1.65 -6.18
CA TYR A 446 26.10 -1.20 -6.45
C TYR A 446 26.49 0.11 -5.74
N HIS A 447 25.57 1.08 -5.64
CA HIS A 447 25.80 2.34 -4.94
C HIS A 447 26.11 2.15 -3.44
N ASN A 448 25.37 1.26 -2.79
CA ASN A 448 25.56 0.94 -1.38
C ASN A 448 26.86 0.15 -1.18
N LEU A 449 27.20 -0.73 -2.12
CA LEU A 449 28.49 -1.43 -2.13
C LEU A 449 29.68 -0.48 -2.30
N GLN A 450 29.61 0.48 -3.22
CA GLN A 450 30.63 1.50 -3.39
C GLN A 450 30.84 2.30 -2.09
N GLN A 451 29.75 2.69 -1.40
CA GLN A 451 29.87 3.34 -0.09
C GLN A 451 30.57 2.44 0.94
N CYS A 452 30.17 1.17 1.05
CA CYS A 452 30.81 0.22 1.94
C CYS A 452 32.32 0.10 1.67
N MET A 453 32.72 0.05 0.40
CA MET A 453 34.12 -0.02 -0.01
C MET A 453 34.89 1.27 0.31
N ARG A 454 34.28 2.45 0.12
CA ARG A 454 34.87 3.74 0.53
C ARG A 454 35.15 3.80 2.03
N HIS A 455 34.31 3.16 2.84
CA HIS A 455 34.48 3.05 4.29
C HIS A 455 35.36 1.86 4.72
N GLY A 456 35.94 1.12 3.77
CA GLY A 456 37.00 0.15 4.02
C GLY A 456 36.56 -1.32 4.10
N LEU A 457 35.30 -1.65 3.81
CA LEU A 457 34.92 -3.04 3.58
C LEU A 457 35.56 -3.54 2.28
N ARG A 458 35.93 -4.83 2.23
CA ARG A 458 36.64 -5.41 1.07
C ARG A 458 35.84 -6.54 0.47
N ILE A 459 35.72 -6.54 -0.86
CA ILE A 459 35.11 -7.67 -1.58
C ILE A 459 36.15 -8.79 -1.63
N THR A 460 35.83 -9.95 -1.07
CA THR A 460 36.66 -11.16 -1.19
C THR A 460 36.23 -12.03 -2.35
N LYS A 461 34.94 -12.00 -2.71
CA LYS A 461 34.39 -12.76 -3.84
C LYS A 461 33.13 -12.12 -4.42
N ILE A 462 32.99 -12.16 -5.74
CA ILE A 462 31.74 -11.84 -6.46
C ILE A 462 31.15 -13.14 -6.98
N HIS A 463 29.95 -13.51 -6.54
CA HIS A 463 29.27 -14.74 -6.94
C HIS A 463 28.40 -14.55 -8.17
N ARG A 464 27.59 -13.49 -8.19
CA ARG A 464 26.64 -13.17 -9.26
C ARG A 464 26.46 -11.67 -9.39
N VAL A 465 26.24 -11.20 -10.61
CA VAL A 465 25.94 -9.79 -10.91
C VAL A 465 24.72 -9.74 -11.83
N LEU A 466 23.71 -8.99 -11.39
CA LEU A 466 22.50 -8.70 -12.16
C LEU A 466 22.59 -7.26 -12.68
N GLN A 467 22.64 -7.10 -13.99
CA GLN A 467 22.61 -5.80 -14.68
C GLN A 467 21.16 -5.42 -15.01
N PHE A 468 20.87 -4.12 -14.99
CA PHE A 468 19.59 -3.54 -15.44
C PHE A 468 19.78 -2.10 -15.95
N THR A 469 18.75 -1.60 -16.63
CA THR A 469 18.62 -0.19 -17.01
C THR A 469 17.86 0.58 -15.91
N GLN A 470 18.34 1.79 -15.62
CA GLN A 470 17.85 2.65 -14.55
C GLN A 470 17.70 4.10 -15.01
N SER A 471 16.77 4.84 -14.40
CA SER A 471 16.60 6.28 -14.61
C SER A 471 15.85 6.91 -13.44
N GLU A 472 15.80 8.23 -13.37
CA GLU A 472 15.11 8.97 -12.30
C GLU A 472 13.59 9.08 -12.56
N TRP A 473 12.98 8.01 -13.08
CA TRP A 473 11.61 8.02 -13.60
C TRP A 473 10.54 8.38 -12.55
N LEU A 474 10.80 8.13 -11.26
CA LEU A 474 9.86 8.42 -10.18
C LEU A 474 9.98 9.85 -9.63
N ARG A 475 11.10 10.56 -9.90
CA ARG A 475 11.38 11.90 -9.35
C ARG A 475 10.24 12.87 -9.61
N SER A 476 9.76 12.94 -10.86
CA SER A 476 8.72 13.89 -11.27
C SER A 476 7.40 13.68 -10.52
N TYR A 477 7.08 12.46 -10.11
CA TYR A 477 5.89 12.15 -9.31
C TYR A 477 6.05 12.56 -7.84
N ILE A 478 7.23 12.34 -7.26
CA ILE A 478 7.53 12.77 -5.88
C ILE A 478 7.52 14.29 -5.76
N GLU A 479 8.10 14.98 -6.75
CA GLU A 479 8.08 16.45 -6.84
C GLU A 479 6.65 16.98 -7.01
N LEU A 480 5.83 16.33 -7.84
CA LEU A 480 4.40 16.65 -7.99
C LEU A 480 3.67 16.60 -6.65
N ASN A 481 3.78 15.48 -5.93
CA ASN A 481 3.12 15.31 -4.63
C ASN A 481 3.66 16.28 -3.57
N THR A 482 4.95 16.62 -3.64
CA THR A 482 5.57 17.63 -2.77
C THR A 482 5.01 19.03 -3.04
N LYS A 483 4.80 19.37 -4.32
CA LYS A 483 4.16 20.62 -4.73
C LYS A 483 2.72 20.68 -4.23
N PHE A 484 1.93 19.63 -4.44
CA PHE A 484 0.56 19.56 -3.93
C PHE A 484 0.51 19.69 -2.40
N ARG A 485 1.40 19.00 -1.68
CA ARG A 485 1.51 19.11 -0.23
C ARG A 485 1.86 20.52 0.26
N THR A 486 2.71 21.23 -0.47
CA THR A 486 3.08 22.63 -0.16
C THR A 486 1.92 23.59 -0.40
N GLN A 487 1.07 23.31 -1.40
CA GLN A 487 -0.08 24.13 -1.77
C GLN A 487 -1.34 23.81 -0.96
N ALA A 488 -1.40 22.63 -0.33
CA ALA A 488 -2.51 22.15 0.45
C ALA A 488 -2.84 23.09 1.62
N LYS A 489 -4.12 23.44 1.75
CA LYS A 489 -4.61 24.38 2.77
C LYS A 489 -5.16 23.68 4.02
N ASN A 490 -5.45 22.38 3.92
CA ASN A 490 -5.99 21.58 5.00
C ASN A 490 -5.06 20.40 5.35
N GLU A 491 -5.18 19.88 6.58
CA GLU A 491 -4.34 18.79 7.08
C GLU A 491 -4.63 17.44 6.40
N PHE A 492 -5.86 17.24 5.91
CA PHE A 492 -6.24 16.04 5.17
C PHE A 492 -5.41 15.90 3.89
N GLU A 493 -5.40 16.92 3.03
CA GLU A 493 -4.64 16.94 1.78
C GLU A 493 -3.13 16.79 2.03
N LYS A 494 -2.59 17.48 3.05
CA LYS A 494 -1.18 17.32 3.42
C LYS A 494 -0.83 15.88 3.77
N THR A 495 -1.72 15.21 4.51
CA THR A 495 -1.57 13.80 4.92
C THR A 495 -1.73 12.87 3.72
N LEU A 496 -2.72 13.14 2.86
CA LEU A 496 -2.97 12.42 1.62
C LEU A 496 -1.72 12.40 0.74
N TYR A 497 -1.19 13.57 0.36
CA TYR A 497 -0.04 13.66 -0.55
C TYR A 497 1.24 13.03 0.04
N LYS A 498 1.40 13.05 1.38
CA LYS A 498 2.46 12.31 2.06
C LYS A 498 2.26 10.80 1.91
N LEU A 499 1.03 10.31 2.13
CA LEU A 499 0.70 8.89 2.05
C LEU A 499 0.81 8.36 0.62
N MET A 500 0.49 9.18 -0.39
CA MET A 500 0.63 8.83 -1.82
C MET A 500 2.06 8.41 -2.17
N ASN A 501 3.07 9.11 -1.66
CA ASN A 501 4.48 8.75 -1.86
C ASN A 501 4.84 7.43 -1.17
N ASN A 502 4.51 7.29 0.12
CA ASN A 502 4.83 6.09 0.90
C ASN A 502 4.16 4.83 0.35
N ALA A 503 2.94 4.97 -0.15
CA ALA A 503 2.17 3.85 -0.67
C ALA A 503 2.72 3.31 -2.01
N VAL A 504 3.41 4.12 -2.83
CA VAL A 504 4.11 3.61 -4.04
C VAL A 504 5.19 2.60 -3.63
N PHE A 505 6.00 2.92 -2.61
CA PHE A 505 6.96 1.97 -2.07
C PHE A 505 6.30 0.71 -1.50
N GLY A 506 5.22 0.88 -0.72
CA GLY A 506 4.48 -0.27 -0.20
C GLY A 506 4.01 -1.23 -1.29
N LYS A 507 3.62 -0.70 -2.46
CA LYS A 507 3.18 -1.49 -3.62
C LYS A 507 4.30 -2.21 -4.35
N THR A 508 5.51 -1.65 -4.40
CA THR A 508 6.67 -2.39 -4.95
C THR A 508 7.08 -3.54 -4.06
N MET A 509 6.74 -3.48 -2.77
CA MET A 509 7.09 -4.48 -1.74
C MET A 509 5.96 -5.43 -1.37
N GLU A 510 4.85 -5.41 -2.12
CA GLU A 510 3.66 -6.21 -1.85
C GLU A 510 3.97 -7.71 -1.96
N ASN A 511 3.85 -8.43 -0.85
CA ASN A 511 4.05 -9.87 -0.84
C ASN A 511 2.78 -10.63 -1.25
N VAL A 512 2.70 -10.92 -2.55
CA VAL A 512 1.60 -11.67 -3.16
C VAL A 512 1.43 -13.09 -2.62
N GLN A 513 2.45 -13.68 -1.99
CA GLN A 513 2.37 -15.02 -1.40
C GLN A 513 1.51 -15.07 -0.12
N ASN A 514 1.29 -13.92 0.51
CA ASN A 514 0.42 -13.82 1.69
C ASN A 514 -1.06 -13.70 1.31
N HIS A 515 -1.39 -13.60 0.02
CA HIS A 515 -2.78 -13.57 -0.42
C HIS A 515 -3.46 -14.92 -0.15
N VAL A 516 -4.68 -14.87 0.38
CA VAL A 516 -5.52 -16.03 0.63
C VAL A 516 -6.80 -15.95 -0.22
N ASP A 517 -7.34 -17.10 -0.57
CA ASP A 517 -8.66 -17.23 -1.16
C ASP A 517 -9.68 -17.39 -0.04
N VAL A 518 -10.64 -16.48 0.05
CA VAL A 518 -11.78 -16.61 0.95
C VAL A 518 -12.98 -17.11 0.16
N LYS A 519 -13.64 -18.13 0.68
CA LYS A 519 -14.90 -18.64 0.14
C LYS A 519 -15.98 -18.58 1.21
N LEU A 520 -17.09 -17.93 0.88
CA LEU A 520 -18.31 -17.98 1.67
C LEU A 520 -19.11 -19.22 1.25
N VAL A 521 -19.52 -20.01 2.22
CA VAL A 521 -20.21 -21.28 1.99
C VAL A 521 -21.43 -21.35 2.91
N THR A 522 -22.59 -21.71 2.35
CA THR A 522 -23.86 -21.78 3.06
C THR A 522 -24.37 -23.20 3.32
N LYS A 523 -23.65 -24.20 2.83
CA LYS A 523 -24.02 -25.62 2.90
C LYS A 523 -22.87 -26.46 3.44
N TRP A 524 -23.21 -27.50 4.21
CA TRP A 524 -22.23 -28.43 4.80
C TRP A 524 -21.82 -29.54 3.83
N GLU A 525 -22.81 -30.25 3.25
CA GLU A 525 -22.61 -31.43 2.41
C GLU A 525 -22.83 -31.10 0.91
N ASP A 526 -21.75 -31.16 0.11
CA ASP A 526 -21.67 -31.29 -1.36
C ASP A 526 -20.19 -31.10 -1.80
N ARG A 527 -19.89 -31.34 -3.09
CA ARG A 527 -18.56 -31.21 -3.72
C ARG A 527 -17.90 -29.83 -3.60
N TYR A 528 -18.70 -28.77 -3.43
CA TYR A 528 -18.24 -27.38 -3.27
C TYR A 528 -18.62 -26.77 -1.91
N CYS A 529 -18.95 -27.62 -0.92
CA CYS A 529 -19.43 -27.19 0.39
C CYS A 529 -18.32 -27.17 1.46
N ALA A 530 -18.70 -26.84 2.69
CA ALA A 530 -17.73 -26.54 3.75
C ALA A 530 -16.79 -27.71 4.04
N GLU A 531 -17.32 -28.93 4.11
CA GLU A 531 -16.55 -30.15 4.32
C GLU A 531 -15.49 -30.36 3.22
N ALA A 532 -15.90 -30.27 1.95
CA ALA A 532 -15.02 -30.47 0.81
C ALA A 532 -13.91 -29.41 0.73
N MET A 533 -14.14 -28.18 1.22
CA MET A 533 -13.13 -27.13 1.26
C MET A 533 -12.18 -27.27 2.45
N ILE A 534 -12.68 -27.68 3.63
CA ILE A 534 -11.87 -27.95 4.83
C ILE A 534 -10.93 -29.14 4.58
N ALA A 535 -11.40 -30.15 3.84
CA ALA A 535 -10.59 -31.31 3.48
C ALA A 535 -9.44 -31.00 2.49
N ARG A 536 -9.37 -29.78 1.93
CA ARG A 536 -8.31 -29.43 0.97
C ARG A 536 -6.96 -29.24 1.67
N PRO A 537 -5.85 -29.65 1.04
CA PRO A 537 -4.52 -29.51 1.62
C PRO A 537 -4.06 -28.07 1.81
N ASN A 538 -4.71 -27.11 1.13
CA ASN A 538 -4.43 -25.68 1.27
C ASN A 538 -5.39 -24.96 2.23
N PHE A 539 -6.20 -25.68 3.00
CA PHE A 539 -7.01 -25.09 4.06
C PHE A 539 -6.14 -24.34 5.08
N HIS A 540 -6.53 -23.12 5.43
CA HIS A 540 -5.84 -22.30 6.41
C HIS A 540 -6.62 -22.18 7.71
N SER A 541 -7.86 -21.68 7.63
CA SER A 541 -8.72 -21.38 8.78
C SER A 541 -10.19 -21.31 8.33
N ARG A 542 -11.10 -21.28 9.32
CA ARG A 542 -12.54 -21.06 9.09
C ARG A 542 -13.09 -20.07 10.10
N SER A 543 -14.05 -19.27 9.66
CA SER A 543 -14.82 -18.35 10.50
C SER A 543 -16.30 -18.65 10.31
N VAL A 544 -16.99 -19.03 11.38
CA VAL A 544 -18.43 -19.33 11.35
C VAL A 544 -19.19 -18.05 11.65
N PHE A 545 -20.07 -17.64 10.74
CA PHE A 545 -20.88 -16.42 10.91
C PHE A 545 -22.30 -16.74 11.37
N SER A 546 -22.87 -17.87 10.94
CA SER A 546 -24.16 -18.38 11.40
C SER A 546 -24.25 -19.89 11.17
N GLU A 547 -25.34 -20.52 11.62
CA GLU A 547 -25.64 -21.94 11.35
C GLU A 547 -25.55 -22.28 9.85
N ASN A 548 -25.87 -21.33 8.98
CA ASN A 548 -25.93 -21.52 7.53
C ASN A 548 -24.91 -20.68 6.76
N LEU A 549 -23.85 -20.16 7.39
CA LEU A 549 -22.81 -19.40 6.68
C LEU A 549 -21.43 -19.50 7.35
N VAL A 550 -20.44 -19.94 6.58
CA VAL A 550 -19.04 -20.09 6.99
C VAL A 550 -18.12 -19.46 5.94
N ALA A 551 -17.14 -18.65 6.39
CA ALA A 551 -15.97 -18.31 5.58
C ALA A 551 -14.89 -19.37 5.74
N ILE A 552 -14.35 -19.82 4.61
CA ILE A 552 -13.21 -20.74 4.55
C ILE A 552 -12.05 -20.00 3.89
N GLU A 553 -10.95 -19.89 4.61
CA GLU A 553 -9.72 -19.32 4.10
C GLU A 553 -8.81 -20.43 3.57
N LEU A 554 -8.42 -20.31 2.31
CA LEU A 554 -7.53 -21.23 1.62
C LEU A 554 -6.25 -20.49 1.22
N ARG A 555 -5.09 -21.09 1.48
CA ARG A 555 -3.82 -20.59 0.94
C ARG A 555 -3.81 -20.72 -0.57
N LYS A 556 -3.20 -19.75 -1.26
CA LYS A 556 -2.93 -19.85 -2.69
C LYS A 556 -1.92 -20.97 -2.95
N LEU A 557 -2.31 -21.95 -3.77
CA LEU A 557 -1.41 -23.02 -4.22
C LEU A 557 -0.40 -22.51 -5.26
N GLU A 558 -0.87 -21.61 -6.11
CA GLU A 558 -0.08 -20.96 -7.15
C GLU A 558 -0.32 -19.44 -7.09
N VAL A 559 0.75 -18.66 -7.17
CA VAL A 559 0.71 -17.21 -7.17
C VAL A 559 1.46 -16.68 -8.39
N LYS A 560 0.79 -15.80 -9.16
CA LYS A 560 1.43 -15.08 -10.24
C LYS A 560 2.33 -13.99 -9.66
N PHE A 561 3.59 -13.98 -10.05
CA PHE A 561 4.54 -12.94 -9.66
C PHE A 561 4.51 -11.80 -10.67
N ASP A 562 3.83 -10.71 -10.33
CA ASP A 562 3.61 -9.56 -11.23
C ASP A 562 3.97 -8.21 -10.59
N LYS A 563 4.88 -8.23 -9.61
CA LYS A 563 5.31 -7.05 -8.86
C LYS A 563 6.77 -6.70 -9.18
N PRO A 564 7.10 -5.41 -9.42
CA PRO A 564 8.47 -4.97 -9.66
C PRO A 564 9.25 -4.81 -8.33
N ILE A 565 9.49 -5.91 -7.61
CA ILE A 565 10.11 -5.91 -6.28
C ILE A 565 11.54 -5.35 -6.26
N TYR A 566 12.22 -5.39 -7.41
CA TYR A 566 13.56 -4.82 -7.59
C TYR A 566 13.59 -3.31 -7.32
N VAL A 567 12.48 -2.60 -7.59
CA VAL A 567 12.37 -1.16 -7.29
C VAL A 567 12.42 -0.94 -5.79
N GLY A 568 11.65 -1.73 -5.04
CA GLY A 568 11.62 -1.62 -3.58
C GLY A 568 12.95 -1.99 -2.92
N MET A 569 13.67 -2.99 -3.46
CA MET A 569 15.03 -3.33 -3.04
C MET A 569 16.01 -2.17 -3.27
N CYS A 570 16.01 -1.57 -4.47
CA CYS A 570 16.83 -0.39 -4.78
C CYS A 570 16.53 0.78 -3.84
N ILE A 571 15.25 1.11 -3.60
CA ILE A 571 14.83 2.18 -2.68
C ILE A 571 15.37 1.93 -1.27
N LEU A 572 15.25 0.70 -0.76
CA LEU A 572 15.72 0.32 0.57
C LEU A 572 17.24 0.42 0.74
N ASP A 573 18.01 0.09 -0.30
CA ASP A 573 19.47 0.19 -0.23
C ASP A 573 19.95 1.63 -0.42
N LEU A 574 19.34 2.39 -1.33
CA LEU A 574 19.63 3.82 -1.52
C LEU A 574 19.24 4.64 -0.29
N SER A 575 18.14 4.32 0.40
CA SER A 575 17.77 5.01 1.65
C SER A 575 18.83 4.80 2.74
N LYS A 576 19.45 3.61 2.80
CA LYS A 576 20.54 3.35 3.73
C LYS A 576 21.77 4.19 3.39
N VAL A 577 22.09 4.37 2.11
CA VAL A 577 23.22 5.21 1.68
C VAL A 577 23.12 6.61 2.29
N CYS A 578 21.96 7.26 2.20
CA CYS A 578 21.72 8.58 2.78
C CYS A 578 21.92 8.61 4.31
N LEU A 579 21.40 7.60 5.01
CA LEU A 579 21.54 7.50 6.47
C LEU A 579 23.00 7.29 6.89
N TYR A 580 23.73 6.42 6.18
CA TYR A 580 25.14 6.16 6.42
C TYR A 580 26.01 7.37 6.06
N GLU A 581 25.69 8.13 5.01
CA GLU A 581 26.36 9.40 4.68
C GLU A 581 26.21 10.39 5.84
N PHE A 582 24.99 10.57 6.35
CA PHE A 582 24.75 11.48 7.48
C PHE A 582 25.56 11.10 8.72
N HIS A 583 25.65 9.80 9.04
CA HIS A 583 26.44 9.38 10.20
C HIS A 583 27.95 9.42 9.94
N HIS A 584 28.44 8.67 8.95
CA HIS A 584 29.87 8.41 8.74
C HIS A 584 30.60 9.56 8.05
N GLU A 585 29.92 10.36 7.23
CA GLU A 585 30.54 11.45 6.48
C GLU A 585 30.28 12.84 7.10
N TYR A 586 29.25 12.98 7.95
CA TYR A 586 28.93 14.26 8.61
C TYR A 586 29.04 14.22 10.14
N MET A 587 28.23 13.41 10.83
CA MET A 587 28.18 13.42 12.31
C MET A 587 29.46 12.93 12.98
N SER A 588 29.98 11.77 12.54
CA SER A 588 31.18 11.16 13.09
C SER A 588 32.43 12.04 12.89
N PRO A 589 32.69 12.64 11.71
CA PRO A 589 33.80 13.58 11.55
C PRO A 589 33.65 14.87 12.38
N LEU A 590 32.43 15.38 12.55
CA LEU A 590 32.16 16.63 13.27
C LEU A 590 32.44 16.51 14.78
N TYR A 591 31.99 15.41 15.39
CA TYR A 591 32.05 15.21 16.83
C TYR A 591 33.10 14.18 17.28
N ARG A 592 33.64 13.35 16.37
CA ARG A 592 34.60 12.27 16.65
C ARG A 592 34.07 11.37 17.78
N ASP A 593 34.93 10.99 18.72
CA ASP A 593 34.62 10.11 19.85
C ASP A 593 33.60 10.69 20.86
N SER A 594 33.18 11.95 20.66
CA SER A 594 32.22 12.63 21.52
C SER A 594 30.77 12.45 21.09
N CYS A 595 30.49 11.67 20.05
CA CYS A 595 29.14 11.40 19.56
C CYS A 595 28.93 9.90 19.46
N ARG A 596 27.83 9.43 20.04
CA ARG A 596 27.43 8.02 19.93
C ARG A 596 25.98 7.87 19.51
N ILE A 597 25.68 6.94 18.61
CA ILE A 597 24.29 6.56 18.33
C ILE A 597 23.76 5.73 19.49
N MET A 598 22.63 6.16 20.04
CA MET A 598 21.93 5.45 21.10
C MET A 598 20.84 4.54 20.54
N TYR A 599 20.14 5.02 19.52
CA TYR A 599 19.02 4.34 18.92
C TYR A 599 18.85 4.79 17.46
N THR A 600 18.42 3.87 16.61
CA THR A 600 17.96 4.17 15.26
C THR A 600 16.65 3.45 14.99
N ASP A 601 15.75 4.10 14.26
CA ASP A 601 14.54 3.46 13.74
C ASP A 601 14.25 3.99 12.34
N THR A 602 14.64 3.21 11.34
CA THR A 602 14.46 3.43 9.90
C THR A 602 15.11 4.72 9.35
N ASP A 603 14.54 5.88 9.69
CA ASP A 603 14.90 7.22 9.23
C ASP A 603 15.27 8.16 10.39
N SER A 604 15.20 7.67 11.63
CA SER A 604 15.55 8.43 12.82
C SER A 604 16.86 7.94 13.46
N LEU A 605 17.61 8.88 14.02
CA LEU A 605 18.87 8.66 14.75
C LEU A 605 18.87 9.48 16.03
N ILE A 606 19.03 8.80 17.16
CA ILE A 606 19.20 9.41 18.48
C ILE A 606 20.67 9.38 18.84
N TYR A 607 21.27 10.56 19.02
CA TYR A 607 22.67 10.69 19.40
C TYR A 607 22.82 11.14 20.85
N HIS A 608 23.80 10.56 21.54
CA HIS A 608 24.35 11.10 22.76
C HIS A 608 25.65 11.85 22.45
N ILE A 609 25.64 13.16 22.64
CA ILE A 609 26.76 14.05 22.32
C ILE A 609 27.34 14.62 23.60
N MET A 610 28.63 14.38 23.83
CA MET A 610 29.39 14.99 24.92
C MET A 610 30.02 16.29 24.44
N TRP A 611 29.77 17.37 25.18
CA TRP A 611 30.34 18.68 24.90
C TRP A 611 31.61 18.87 25.74
N ALA A 612 32.78 18.67 25.12
CA ALA A 612 34.05 18.99 25.75
C ALA A 612 34.26 20.51 25.72
N THR A 613 34.48 21.12 26.89
CA THR A 613 34.68 22.56 27.07
C THR A 613 35.98 23.10 26.42
N THR A 614 36.81 22.22 25.86
CA THR A 614 38.12 22.57 25.28
C THR A 614 38.06 22.64 23.75
N ARG A 615 37.33 23.61 23.21
CA ARG A 615 37.44 24.00 21.80
C ARG A 615 37.34 25.52 21.64
N ILE A 616 38.38 26.24 22.08
CA ILE A 616 38.77 27.48 21.41
C ILE A 616 39.59 27.04 20.19
N ARG A 617 39.04 27.21 18.99
CA ARG A 617 39.83 27.19 17.75
C ARG A 617 40.76 28.40 17.80
N THR A 618 42.07 28.17 17.92
CA THR A 618 43.08 29.06 17.32
C THR A 618 43.27 28.68 15.87
#